data_AF-A0A842Q370-F1
#
_entry.id   AF-A0A842Q370-F1
#
_cell.length_a   1.000
_cell.length_b   1.000
_cell.length_c   1.000
_cell.angle_alpha   90.00
_cell.angle_beta   90.00
_cell.angle_gamma   90.00
#
_symmetry.space_group_name_H-M   'P 1'
#
loop_
_entity.id
_entity.type
_entity.pdbx_description
1 polymer ?
#
loop_
_entity_poly.entity_id
_entity_poly.type
_entity_poly.pdbx_seq_one_letter_code
_entity_poly.pdbx_strand_id
1 'polypeptide(L)'
;MFPIHDDTERIHGRPYVNYSLIAINVIVFVWEVIVSGYFSDEQAVAEIFSKYGAVPRSVLNGDLISILTSMFMHGGIAHIIGNMVFLFVFGDNIEDRFGHIKYLLIYIAWGAAAAIIHSIFAVSAGGGMIPAVGASGAISGVMGAYLVMFPRAKIFTVIIAFFITTVRIPALAYIPFWFILQVIFGLIDPFGGVAYLAHIGGFVAGLGTGYAWKLFLSGKNITNPLFKTDSQIIRKQRPKIEESIPQASPEVIEGPDFYEIIAEIRGVSDATDIHASFEPDTGNVRIIARGSRNYNMLAKLPTTAVKPTVEYIHYLNGIARIRLTK
;
A
#
# COMPACT_ATOMS: atom_id res chain seq x y z
N MET A 1 0.09 -12.67 7.73
CA MET A 1 -0.82 -11.61 7.23
C MET A 1 -0.31 -11.20 5.87
N PHE A 2 -1.12 -11.31 4.83
CA PHE A 2 -0.67 -11.09 3.45
C PHE A 2 -1.42 -9.90 2.85
N PRO A 3 -0.74 -8.79 2.53
CA PRO A 3 -1.40 -7.59 2.02
C PRO A 3 -1.71 -7.77 0.52
N ILE A 4 -2.84 -7.27 0.05
CA ILE A 4 -3.23 -7.33 -1.37
C ILE A 4 -3.12 -5.95 -2.02
N HIS A 5 -3.68 -4.94 -1.37
CA HIS A 5 -3.66 -3.54 -1.79
C HIS A 5 -4.05 -2.64 -0.60
N ASP A 6 -3.95 -1.33 -0.76
CA ASP A 6 -4.49 -0.34 0.17
C ASP A 6 -5.62 0.50 -0.46
N ASP A 7 -6.24 1.37 0.33
CA ASP A 7 -7.34 2.25 -0.07
C ASP A 7 -6.89 3.68 -0.43
N THR A 8 -5.60 3.94 -0.57
CA THR A 8 -5.12 5.28 -0.92
C THR A 8 -5.30 5.57 -2.41
N GLU A 9 -5.79 6.76 -2.70
CA GLU A 9 -5.95 7.24 -4.07
C GLU A 9 -4.63 7.81 -4.57
N ARG A 10 -4.15 7.29 -5.71
CA ARG A 10 -2.99 7.84 -6.40
C ARG A 10 -3.36 9.15 -7.08
N ILE A 11 -2.58 10.19 -6.82
CA ILE A 11 -2.85 11.55 -7.31
C ILE A 11 -2.09 11.79 -8.62
N HIS A 12 -0.91 11.19 -8.79
CA HIS A 12 -0.03 11.29 -9.94
C HIS A 12 0.05 9.93 -10.65
N GLY A 13 0.05 9.99 -11.98
CA GLY A 13 -0.16 8.89 -12.96
C GLY A 13 0.13 7.43 -12.54
N ARG A 14 0.97 6.74 -13.30
CA ARG A 14 1.26 5.30 -13.09
C ARG A 14 2.63 5.15 -12.42
N PRO A 15 2.80 4.22 -11.47
CA PRO A 15 4.05 4.02 -10.73
C PRO A 15 5.07 3.22 -11.55
N TYR A 16 5.62 3.84 -12.59
CA TYR A 16 6.51 3.18 -13.55
C TYR A 16 7.79 2.63 -12.90
N VAL A 17 8.35 3.35 -11.93
CA VAL A 17 9.59 2.93 -11.26
C VAL A 17 9.32 1.73 -10.37
N ASN A 18 8.24 1.72 -9.59
CA ASN A 18 7.86 0.60 -8.74
C ASN A 18 7.65 -0.67 -9.59
N TYR A 19 6.92 -0.56 -10.70
CA TYR A 19 6.73 -1.68 -11.62
C TYR A 19 8.04 -2.13 -12.29
N SER A 20 8.92 -1.19 -12.62
CA SER A 20 10.24 -1.51 -13.17
C SER A 20 11.12 -2.24 -12.15
N LEU A 21 11.13 -1.80 -10.89
CA LEU A 21 11.84 -2.48 -9.82
C LEU A 21 11.32 -3.90 -9.64
N ILE A 22 9.99 -4.10 -9.62
CA ILE A 22 9.40 -5.44 -9.55
C ILE A 22 9.85 -6.31 -10.73
N ALA A 23 9.75 -5.78 -11.96
CA ALA A 23 10.15 -6.51 -13.16
C ALA A 23 11.64 -6.89 -13.14
N ILE A 24 12.53 -5.98 -12.73
CA ILE A 24 13.96 -6.23 -12.63
C ILE A 24 14.24 -7.34 -11.60
N ASN A 25 13.63 -7.29 -10.42
CA ASN A 25 13.79 -8.33 -9.40
C ASN A 25 13.36 -9.72 -9.92
N VAL A 26 12.24 -9.79 -10.65
CA VAL A 26 11.78 -11.05 -11.28
C VAL A 26 12.76 -11.53 -12.34
N ILE A 27 13.26 -10.65 -13.21
CA ILE A 27 14.25 -10.99 -14.24
C ILE A 27 15.54 -11.51 -13.61
N VAL A 28 16.05 -10.85 -12.58
CA VAL A 28 17.26 -11.25 -11.86
C VAL A 28 17.07 -12.62 -11.21
N PHE A 29 15.92 -12.88 -10.56
CA PHE A 29 15.65 -14.19 -9.98
C PHE A 29 15.54 -15.30 -11.03
N VAL A 30 14.93 -15.04 -12.19
CA VAL A 30 14.94 -16.01 -13.30
C VAL A 30 16.36 -16.29 -13.78
N TRP A 31 17.20 -15.25 -13.88
CA TRP A 31 18.61 -15.40 -14.22
C TRP A 31 19.37 -16.20 -13.16
N GLU A 32 19.15 -15.96 -11.86
CA GLU A 32 19.71 -16.75 -10.77
C GLU A 32 19.34 -18.23 -10.94
N VAL A 33 18.05 -18.53 -11.15
CA VAL A 33 17.53 -19.89 -11.33
C VAL A 33 18.24 -20.63 -12.46
N ILE A 34 18.42 -19.96 -13.59
CA ILE A 34 19.04 -20.55 -14.79
C ILE A 34 20.55 -20.76 -14.58
N VAL A 35 21.26 -19.77 -14.02
CA VAL A 35 22.72 -19.79 -13.97
C VAL A 35 23.25 -20.67 -12.85
N SER A 36 22.60 -20.72 -11.69
CA SER A 36 23.05 -21.60 -10.60
C SER A 36 22.42 -22.98 -10.61
N GLY A 37 21.43 -23.28 -11.46
CA GLY A 37 20.66 -24.52 -11.30
C GLY A 37 20.03 -24.57 -9.90
N TYR A 38 19.36 -23.48 -9.51
CA TYR A 38 19.01 -23.12 -8.14
C TYR A 38 18.35 -24.20 -7.27
N PHE A 39 17.60 -25.11 -7.90
CA PHE A 39 16.88 -26.19 -7.20
C PHE A 39 17.67 -27.50 -7.13
N SER A 40 18.88 -27.54 -7.68
CA SER A 40 19.69 -28.77 -7.81
C SER A 40 21.15 -28.60 -7.41
N ASP A 41 21.69 -27.38 -7.38
CA ASP A 41 23.11 -27.12 -7.09
C ASP A 41 23.26 -26.02 -6.02
N GLU A 42 23.30 -26.45 -4.76
CA GLU A 42 23.46 -25.56 -3.61
C GLU A 42 24.80 -24.83 -3.61
N GLN A 43 25.85 -25.45 -4.17
CA GLN A 43 27.18 -24.85 -4.21
C GLN A 43 27.22 -23.69 -5.21
N ALA A 44 26.67 -23.87 -6.41
CA ALA A 44 26.55 -22.81 -7.40
C ALA A 44 25.70 -21.64 -6.89
N VAL A 45 24.64 -21.90 -6.12
CA VAL A 45 23.83 -20.85 -5.46
C VAL A 45 24.69 -20.07 -4.45
N ALA A 46 25.44 -20.76 -3.60
CA ALA A 46 26.32 -20.11 -2.62
C ALA A 46 27.42 -19.26 -3.27
N GLU A 47 27.97 -19.70 -4.39
CA GLU A 47 28.95 -18.95 -5.18
C GLU A 47 28.34 -17.66 -5.78
N ILE A 48 27.14 -17.75 -6.35
CA ILE A 48 26.41 -16.58 -6.86
C ILE A 48 26.12 -15.58 -5.73
N PHE A 49 25.66 -16.04 -4.56
CA PHE A 49 25.39 -15.15 -3.43
C PHE A 49 26.66 -14.55 -2.83
N SER A 50 27.77 -15.27 -2.84
CA SER A 50 29.06 -14.72 -2.41
C SER A 50 29.60 -13.67 -3.39
N LYS A 51 29.24 -13.78 -4.67
CA LYS A 51 29.67 -12.85 -5.73
C LYS A 51 28.81 -11.59 -5.84
N TYR A 52 27.48 -11.72 -5.71
CA TYR A 52 26.53 -10.63 -5.96
C TYR A 52 25.73 -10.21 -4.72
N GLY A 53 25.79 -10.99 -3.63
CA GLY A 53 25.20 -10.61 -2.35
C GLY A 53 26.06 -9.61 -1.59
N ALA A 54 25.45 -8.97 -0.59
CA ALA A 54 26.11 -8.02 0.28
C ALA A 54 26.86 -8.80 1.35
N VAL A 55 28.14 -9.13 1.08
CA VAL A 55 29.04 -9.72 2.07
C VAL A 55 29.39 -8.65 3.10
N PRO A 56 29.01 -8.79 4.38
CA PRO A 56 29.13 -7.73 5.38
C PRO A 56 30.52 -7.09 5.46
N ARG A 57 31.57 -7.90 5.43
CA ARG A 57 32.94 -7.40 5.48
C ARG A 57 33.33 -6.58 4.25
N SER A 58 32.87 -6.97 3.06
CA SER A 58 33.09 -6.22 1.82
C SER A 58 32.29 -4.91 1.82
N VAL A 59 31.04 -4.94 2.30
CA VAL A 59 30.21 -3.74 2.47
C VAL A 59 30.89 -2.71 3.36
N LEU A 60 31.42 -3.12 4.52
CA LEU A 60 32.15 -2.21 5.43
C LEU A 60 33.48 -1.72 4.86
N ASN A 61 34.06 -2.43 3.89
CA ASN A 61 35.24 -1.99 3.14
C ASN A 61 34.90 -1.08 1.94
N GLY A 62 33.63 -0.74 1.73
CA GLY A 62 33.19 0.19 0.69
C GLY A 62 32.78 -0.45 -0.63
N ASP A 63 32.47 -1.75 -0.66
CA ASP A 63 31.95 -2.41 -1.86
C ASP A 63 30.49 -2.00 -2.16
N LEU A 64 30.34 -0.85 -2.83
CA LEU A 64 29.04 -0.31 -3.23
C LEU A 64 28.33 -1.17 -4.28
N ILE A 65 29.09 -1.97 -5.06
CA ILE A 65 28.52 -2.83 -6.09
C ILE A 65 27.76 -3.96 -5.40
N SER A 66 28.36 -4.61 -4.40
CA SER A 66 27.71 -5.68 -3.62
C SER A 66 26.43 -5.20 -2.94
N ILE A 67 26.41 -3.96 -2.43
CA ILE A 67 25.20 -3.34 -1.87
C ILE A 67 24.12 -3.28 -2.95
N LEU A 68 24.42 -2.69 -4.10
CA LEU A 68 23.44 -2.51 -5.16
C LEU A 68 22.93 -3.84 -5.74
N THR A 69 23.83 -4.78 -6.05
CA THR A 69 23.44 -6.07 -6.63
C THR A 69 22.62 -6.90 -5.66
N SER A 70 22.99 -6.90 -4.37
CA SER A 70 22.28 -7.65 -3.33
C SER A 70 20.80 -7.31 -3.22
N MET A 71 20.43 -6.06 -3.52
CA MET A 71 19.05 -5.58 -3.49
C MET A 71 18.14 -6.27 -4.52
N PHE A 72 18.71 -6.92 -5.54
CA PHE A 72 17.95 -7.61 -6.58
C PHE A 72 18.04 -9.14 -6.49
N MET A 73 18.93 -9.66 -5.64
CA MET A 73 19.14 -11.10 -5.46
C MET A 73 18.13 -11.71 -4.49
N HIS A 74 17.72 -12.98 -4.65
CA HIS A 74 16.74 -13.60 -3.74
C HIS A 74 17.06 -15.03 -3.29
N GLY A 75 17.03 -15.23 -1.97
CA GLY A 75 17.21 -16.52 -1.29
C GLY A 75 16.02 -17.50 -1.34
N GLY A 76 15.04 -17.31 -2.25
CA GLY A 76 14.03 -18.35 -2.54
C GLY A 76 12.74 -17.81 -3.13
N ILE A 77 11.86 -18.72 -3.57
CA ILE A 77 10.56 -18.38 -4.18
C ILE A 77 9.68 -17.58 -3.21
N ALA A 78 9.55 -18.04 -1.96
CA ALA A 78 8.75 -17.35 -0.95
C ALA A 78 9.32 -15.95 -0.63
N HIS A 79 10.65 -15.82 -0.67
CA HIS A 79 11.34 -14.56 -0.43
C HIS A 79 11.05 -13.53 -1.52
N ILE A 80 11.19 -13.89 -2.81
CA ILE A 80 10.85 -12.96 -3.90
C ILE A 80 9.37 -12.62 -3.92
N ILE A 81 8.46 -13.60 -3.76
CA ILE A 81 7.01 -13.33 -3.75
C ILE A 81 6.67 -12.34 -2.63
N GLY A 82 7.20 -12.57 -1.42
CA GLY A 82 6.99 -11.67 -0.28
C GLY A 82 7.48 -10.25 -0.58
N ASN A 83 8.68 -10.10 -1.11
CA ASN A 83 9.23 -8.79 -1.46
C ASN A 83 8.39 -8.09 -2.52
N MET A 84 8.02 -8.78 -3.60
CA MET A 84 7.27 -8.15 -4.69
C MET A 84 5.86 -7.75 -4.26
N VAL A 85 5.21 -8.52 -3.40
CA VAL A 85 3.89 -8.18 -2.84
C VAL A 85 3.98 -6.91 -1.99
N PHE A 86 4.95 -6.83 -1.07
CA PHE A 86 5.11 -5.64 -0.23
C PHE A 86 5.52 -4.41 -1.06
N LEU A 87 6.41 -4.58 -2.03
CA LEU A 87 6.80 -3.50 -2.93
C LEU A 87 5.62 -3.04 -3.80
N PHE A 88 4.79 -3.97 -4.28
CA PHE A 88 3.59 -3.65 -5.04
C PHE A 88 2.56 -2.87 -4.22
N VAL A 89 2.29 -3.29 -2.98
CA VAL A 89 1.28 -2.66 -2.12
C VAL A 89 1.73 -1.31 -1.57
N PHE A 90 2.99 -1.19 -1.12
CA PHE A 90 3.42 0.03 -0.43
C PHE A 90 4.23 0.98 -1.34
N GLY A 91 4.86 0.47 -2.39
CA GLY A 91 5.83 1.21 -3.20
C GLY A 91 5.20 2.25 -4.12
N ASP A 92 4.03 1.96 -4.70
CA ASP A 92 3.39 2.87 -5.65
C ASP A 92 2.94 4.20 -5.02
N ASN A 93 2.43 4.16 -3.79
CA ASN A 93 2.03 5.36 -3.04
C ASN A 93 3.21 6.22 -2.61
N ILE A 94 4.37 5.59 -2.37
CA ILE A 94 5.61 6.31 -2.10
C ILE A 94 6.16 6.92 -3.38
N GLU A 95 6.11 6.21 -4.50
CA GLU A 95 6.44 6.77 -5.81
C GLU A 95 5.52 7.95 -6.17
N ASP A 96 4.22 7.83 -5.92
CA ASP A 96 3.23 8.89 -6.12
C ASP A 96 3.59 10.14 -5.29
N ARG A 97 4.05 9.94 -4.06
CA ARG A 97 4.38 11.06 -3.16
C ARG A 97 5.68 11.78 -3.53
N PHE A 98 6.71 11.03 -3.90
CA PHE A 98 8.04 11.58 -4.16
C PHE A 98 8.29 11.90 -5.64
N GLY A 99 7.54 11.29 -6.55
CA GLY A 99 7.80 11.26 -7.98
C GLY A 99 8.87 10.23 -8.35
N HIS A 100 8.84 9.79 -9.62
CA HIS A 100 9.63 8.69 -10.18
C HIS A 100 11.13 8.72 -9.79
N ILE A 101 11.83 9.80 -10.12
CA ILE A 101 13.31 9.86 -9.96
C ILE A 101 13.70 9.89 -8.49
N LYS A 102 13.00 10.68 -7.66
CA LYS A 102 13.32 10.77 -6.23
C LYS A 102 13.04 9.45 -5.54
N TYR A 103 11.92 8.80 -5.89
CA TYR A 103 11.59 7.47 -5.38
C TYR A 103 12.68 6.43 -5.67
N LEU A 104 13.21 6.39 -6.90
CA LEU A 104 14.32 5.50 -7.22
C LEU A 104 15.56 5.76 -6.35
N LEU A 105 15.95 7.03 -6.21
CA LEU A 105 17.14 7.41 -5.44
C LEU A 105 16.98 7.09 -3.95
N ILE A 106 15.82 7.38 -3.34
CA ILE A 106 15.58 7.06 -1.93
C ILE A 106 15.44 5.56 -1.70
N TYR A 107 14.89 4.81 -2.66
CA TYR A 107 14.82 3.35 -2.59
C TYR A 107 16.21 2.73 -2.52
N ILE A 108 17.12 3.16 -3.41
CA ILE A 108 18.54 2.74 -3.39
C ILE A 108 19.21 3.17 -2.08
N ALA A 109 18.97 4.39 -1.62
CA ALA A 109 19.54 4.89 -0.36
C ALA A 109 19.07 4.08 0.86
N TRP A 110 17.79 3.70 0.93
CA TRP A 110 17.27 2.84 2.01
C TRP A 110 17.86 1.43 1.96
N GLY A 111 18.05 0.86 0.76
CA GLY A 111 18.75 -0.40 0.59
C GLY A 111 20.20 -0.35 1.06
N ALA A 112 20.91 0.73 0.72
CA ALA A 112 22.28 0.96 1.19
C ALA A 112 22.36 1.13 2.71
N ALA A 113 21.46 1.93 3.30
CA ALA A 113 21.38 2.07 4.76
C ALA A 113 21.10 0.73 5.46
N ALA A 114 20.18 -0.06 4.93
CA ALA A 114 19.87 -1.41 5.41
C ALA A 114 21.09 -2.33 5.36
N ALA A 115 21.80 -2.37 4.22
CA ALA A 115 22.99 -3.19 4.04
C ALA A 115 24.11 -2.80 5.01
N ILE A 116 24.37 -1.50 5.18
CA ILE A 116 25.41 -0.99 6.09
C ILE A 116 25.07 -1.35 7.54
N ILE A 117 23.84 -1.07 7.98
CA ILE A 117 23.40 -1.36 9.36
C ILE A 117 23.47 -2.85 9.67
N HIS A 118 22.99 -3.70 8.75
CA HIS A 118 23.12 -5.15 8.89
C HIS A 118 24.58 -5.59 8.96
N SER A 119 25.45 -5.00 8.12
CA SER A 119 26.85 -5.40 8.02
C SER A 119 27.65 -5.08 9.28
N ILE A 120 27.40 -3.91 9.91
CA ILE A 120 28.02 -3.55 11.20
C ILE A 120 27.73 -4.63 12.24
N PHE A 121 26.46 -5.02 12.38
CA PHE A 121 26.06 -6.06 13.31
C PHE A 121 26.66 -7.42 12.95
N ALA A 122 26.49 -7.87 11.70
CA ALA A 122 26.94 -9.18 11.25
C ALA A 122 28.45 -9.39 11.45
N VAL A 123 29.28 -8.37 11.17
CA VAL A 123 30.73 -8.43 11.43
C VAL A 123 31.01 -8.51 12.93
N SER A 124 30.34 -7.70 13.75
CA SER A 124 30.53 -7.71 15.21
C SER A 124 30.12 -9.04 15.87
N ALA A 125 29.15 -9.74 15.27
CA ALA A 125 28.60 -10.99 15.77
C ALA A 125 29.29 -12.24 15.16
N GLY A 126 30.31 -12.07 14.31
CA GLY A 126 31.07 -13.18 13.70
C GLY A 126 30.49 -13.72 12.38
N GLY A 127 29.36 -13.20 11.90
CA GLY A 127 28.73 -13.54 10.62
C GLY A 127 29.24 -12.72 9.42
N GLY A 128 30.43 -12.12 9.53
CA GLY A 128 30.91 -11.12 8.56
C GLY A 128 31.13 -11.61 7.12
N MET A 129 31.12 -12.93 6.90
CA MET A 129 31.31 -13.56 5.60
C MET A 129 30.02 -14.15 5.02
N ILE A 130 28.90 -14.10 5.75
CA ILE A 130 27.62 -14.64 5.30
C ILE A 130 26.94 -13.57 4.43
N PRO A 131 26.76 -13.79 3.11
CA PRO A 131 26.18 -12.79 2.23
C PRO A 131 24.70 -12.57 2.55
N ALA A 132 24.28 -11.30 2.61
CA ALA A 132 22.87 -10.93 2.65
C ALA A 132 22.36 -10.64 1.23
N VAL A 133 21.15 -11.10 0.91
CA VAL A 133 20.47 -10.88 -0.37
C VAL A 133 19.02 -10.48 -0.12
N GLY A 134 18.45 -9.65 -0.99
CA GLY A 134 17.03 -9.31 -0.98
C GLY A 134 16.74 -7.83 -1.08
N ALA A 135 15.67 -7.50 -1.79
CA ALA A 135 15.08 -6.16 -1.86
C ALA A 135 14.49 -5.67 -0.52
N SER A 136 14.32 -6.57 0.44
CA SER A 136 13.54 -6.37 1.66
C SER A 136 14.02 -5.22 2.53
N GLY A 137 15.32 -4.92 2.58
CA GLY A 137 15.86 -3.76 3.29
C GLY A 137 15.32 -2.43 2.73
N ALA A 138 15.35 -2.26 1.41
CA ALA A 138 14.80 -1.07 0.76
C ALA A 138 13.28 -0.99 0.88
N ILE A 139 12.59 -2.13 0.74
CA ILE A 139 11.13 -2.24 0.94
C ILE A 139 10.75 -1.89 2.39
N SER A 140 11.58 -2.25 3.37
CA SER A 140 11.37 -1.84 4.76
C SER A 140 11.42 -0.31 4.88
N GLY A 141 12.32 0.36 4.15
CA GLY A 141 12.33 1.81 4.02
C GLY A 141 11.06 2.39 3.40
N VAL A 142 10.53 1.75 2.34
CA VAL A 142 9.23 2.10 1.75
C VAL A 142 8.14 2.04 2.84
N MET A 143 8.06 0.96 3.61
CA MET A 143 7.08 0.80 4.69
C MET A 143 7.25 1.84 5.80
N GLY A 144 8.49 2.16 6.18
CA GLY A 144 8.79 3.19 7.17
C GLY A 144 8.30 4.57 6.72
N ALA A 145 8.58 4.96 5.48
CA ALA A 145 8.07 6.21 4.91
C ALA A 145 6.53 6.18 4.80
N TYR A 146 5.96 5.04 4.38
CA TYR A 146 4.52 4.84 4.26
C TYR A 146 3.78 5.06 5.58
N LEU A 147 4.29 4.51 6.68
CA LEU A 147 3.69 4.67 8.00
C LEU A 147 3.53 6.16 8.40
N VAL A 148 4.50 7.00 8.06
CA VAL A 148 4.46 8.44 8.36
C VAL A 148 3.51 9.18 7.43
N MET A 149 3.51 8.81 6.14
CA MET A 149 2.79 9.55 5.09
C MET A 149 1.32 9.16 4.98
N PHE A 150 0.99 7.91 5.29
CA PHE A 150 -0.35 7.32 5.12
C PHE A 150 -0.82 6.56 6.37
N PRO A 151 -0.75 7.14 7.59
CA PRO A 151 -1.03 6.41 8.84
C PRO A 151 -2.49 5.92 8.95
N ARG A 152 -3.41 6.56 8.23
CA ARG A 152 -4.85 6.23 8.22
C ARG A 152 -5.27 5.31 7.07
N ALA A 153 -4.36 4.99 6.14
CA ALA A 153 -4.65 4.07 5.05
C ALA A 153 -5.02 2.70 5.61
N LYS A 154 -5.99 2.03 4.98
CA LYS A 154 -6.39 0.67 5.36
C LYS A 154 -5.79 -0.31 4.36
N ILE A 155 -4.99 -1.22 4.88
CA ILE A 155 -4.35 -2.29 4.12
C ILE A 155 -5.32 -3.47 4.05
N PHE A 156 -5.79 -3.79 2.85
CA PHE A 156 -6.61 -4.98 2.62
C PHE A 156 -5.71 -6.22 2.71
N THR A 157 -5.97 -7.03 3.72
CA THR A 157 -5.08 -8.10 4.17
C THR A 157 -5.81 -9.43 4.21
N VAL A 158 -5.23 -10.46 3.61
CA VAL A 158 -5.63 -11.85 3.81
C VAL A 158 -4.99 -12.36 5.10
N ILE A 159 -5.82 -12.91 5.97
CA ILE A 159 -5.38 -13.67 7.13
C ILE A 159 -5.69 -15.13 6.86
N ILE A 160 -4.62 -15.93 6.80
CA ILE A 160 -4.69 -17.38 6.71
C ILE A 160 -4.36 -17.88 8.11
N ALA A 161 -5.40 -18.22 8.87
CA ALA A 161 -5.32 -18.85 10.20
C ALA A 161 -6.11 -20.16 10.17
N PHE A 162 -6.99 -20.42 11.15
CA PHE A 162 -7.91 -21.58 11.11
C PHE A 162 -8.90 -21.53 9.93
N PHE A 163 -9.16 -20.34 9.37
CA PHE A 163 -9.92 -20.11 8.15
C PHE A 163 -9.26 -18.97 7.34
N ILE A 164 -9.53 -18.92 6.04
CA ILE A 164 -9.09 -17.83 5.16
C ILE A 164 -10.12 -16.70 5.25
N THR A 165 -9.69 -15.53 5.69
CA THR A 165 -10.54 -14.32 5.74
C THR A 165 -9.79 -13.09 5.27
N THR A 166 -10.53 -12.05 4.93
CA THR A 166 -10.00 -10.75 4.53
C THR A 166 -10.40 -9.67 5.52
N VAL A 167 -9.44 -8.86 5.95
CA VAL A 167 -9.66 -7.76 6.88
C VAL A 167 -8.98 -6.48 6.37
N ARG A 168 -9.54 -5.33 6.76
CA ARG A 168 -8.94 -4.01 6.49
C ARG A 168 -8.25 -3.53 7.75
N ILE A 169 -6.94 -3.40 7.70
CA ILE A 169 -6.12 -3.06 8.87
C ILE A 169 -5.49 -1.70 8.65
N PRO A 170 -5.65 -0.73 9.56
CA PRO A 170 -4.96 0.54 9.44
C PRO A 170 -3.44 0.33 9.33
N ALA A 171 -2.77 1.11 8.49
CA ALA A 171 -1.31 1.06 8.33
C ALA A 171 -0.59 1.26 9.67
N LEU A 172 -1.15 2.10 10.55
CA LEU A 172 -0.67 2.33 11.91
C LEU A 172 -0.73 1.09 12.82
N ALA A 173 -1.52 0.08 12.49
CA ALA A 173 -1.52 -1.21 13.19
C ALA A 173 -0.68 -2.24 12.42
N TYR A 174 -0.90 -2.37 11.11
CA TYR A 174 -0.26 -3.38 10.27
C TYR A 174 1.27 -3.27 10.26
N ILE A 175 1.78 -2.07 9.99
CA ILE A 175 3.22 -1.85 9.77
C ILE A 175 4.00 -1.96 11.09
N PRO A 176 3.59 -1.34 12.21
CA PRO A 176 4.26 -1.55 13.49
C PRO A 176 4.22 -2.99 13.97
N PHE A 177 3.11 -3.70 13.77
CA PHE A 177 3.04 -5.13 14.09
C PHE A 177 4.10 -5.93 13.31
N TRP A 178 4.19 -5.72 11.99
CA TRP A 178 5.20 -6.36 11.16
C TRP A 178 6.63 -6.01 11.64
N PHE A 179 6.91 -4.74 11.95
CA PHE A 179 8.22 -4.29 12.42
C PHE A 179 8.61 -4.91 13.77
N ILE A 180 7.66 -4.99 14.72
CA ILE A 180 7.89 -5.65 16.02
C ILE A 180 8.27 -7.11 15.82
N LEU A 181 7.62 -7.82 14.89
CA LEU A 181 8.02 -9.19 14.55
C LEU A 181 9.44 -9.27 14.00
N GLN A 182 9.88 -8.31 13.18
CA GLN A 182 11.28 -8.27 12.71
C GLN A 182 12.27 -8.15 13.87
N VAL A 183 11.95 -7.31 14.86
CA VAL A 183 12.78 -7.14 16.07
C VAL A 183 12.80 -8.42 16.90
N ILE A 184 11.63 -9.02 17.17
CA ILE A 184 11.54 -10.26 17.94
C ILE A 184 12.32 -11.39 17.27
N PHE A 185 12.12 -11.60 15.97
CA PHE A 185 12.81 -12.66 15.25
C PHE A 185 14.31 -12.41 15.10
N GLY A 186 14.73 -11.15 14.94
CA GLY A 186 16.15 -10.78 14.97
C GLY A 186 16.84 -11.02 16.31
N LEU A 187 16.10 -11.04 17.42
CA LEU A 187 16.62 -11.39 18.74
C LEU A 187 16.65 -12.90 18.98
N ILE A 188 15.68 -13.64 18.44
CA ILE A 188 15.57 -15.10 18.61
C ILE A 188 16.56 -15.83 17.70
N ASP A 189 16.70 -15.40 16.45
CA ASP A 189 17.49 -16.07 15.42
C ASP A 189 18.36 -15.06 14.64
N PRO A 190 19.39 -14.48 15.29
CA PRO A 190 20.21 -13.42 14.70
C PRO A 190 21.10 -13.88 13.53
N PHE A 191 21.33 -15.19 13.39
CA PHE A 191 22.09 -15.81 12.29
C PHE A 191 21.22 -16.69 11.39
N GLY A 192 19.90 -16.57 11.51
CA GLY A 192 18.96 -17.29 10.67
C GLY A 192 19.05 -16.89 9.20
N GLY A 193 18.24 -17.54 8.37
CA GLY A 193 18.17 -17.25 6.93
C GLY A 193 17.59 -15.89 6.54
N VAL A 194 17.33 -14.99 7.50
CA VAL A 194 16.71 -13.68 7.28
C VAL A 194 17.55 -12.57 7.92
N ALA A 195 17.93 -11.56 7.13
CA ALA A 195 18.68 -10.40 7.59
C ALA A 195 17.80 -9.38 8.34
N TYR A 196 17.28 -9.73 9.52
CA TYR A 196 16.35 -8.89 10.29
C TYR A 196 16.87 -7.47 10.58
N LEU A 197 18.19 -7.33 10.81
CA LEU A 197 18.81 -6.01 11.04
C LEU A 197 18.78 -5.12 9.78
N ALA A 198 18.77 -5.71 8.58
CA ALA A 198 18.58 -4.96 7.34
C ALA A 198 17.16 -4.38 7.28
N HIS A 199 16.15 -5.17 7.69
CA HIS A 199 14.77 -4.69 7.76
C HIS A 199 14.63 -3.54 8.76
N ILE A 200 15.23 -3.67 9.94
CA ILE A 200 15.19 -2.65 10.98
C ILE A 200 15.87 -1.37 10.49
N GLY A 201 17.09 -1.49 9.93
CA GLY A 201 17.85 -0.35 9.43
C GLY A 201 17.15 0.39 8.30
N GLY A 202 16.63 -0.36 7.32
CA GLY A 202 15.85 0.20 6.21
C GLY A 202 14.59 0.92 6.71
N PHE A 203 13.83 0.28 7.60
CA PHE A 203 12.61 0.85 8.18
C PHE A 203 12.86 2.18 8.91
N VAL A 204 13.89 2.24 9.75
CA VAL A 204 14.26 3.47 10.49
C VAL A 204 14.69 4.58 9.52
N ALA A 205 15.47 4.25 8.48
CA ALA A 205 15.83 5.22 7.44
C ALA A 205 14.61 5.76 6.68
N GLY A 206 13.65 4.88 6.36
CA GLY A 206 12.37 5.23 5.76
C GLY A 206 11.52 6.15 6.63
N LEU A 207 11.35 5.80 7.91
CA LEU A 207 10.67 6.62 8.93
C LEU A 207 11.28 8.02 8.99
N GLY A 208 12.61 8.10 9.11
CA GLY A 208 13.35 9.36 9.16
C GLY A 208 13.11 10.22 7.91
N THR A 209 13.13 9.59 6.73
CA THR A 209 12.84 10.26 5.45
C THR A 209 11.40 10.77 5.40
N GLY A 210 10.43 9.98 5.89
CA GLY A 210 9.03 10.38 5.98
C GLY A 210 8.82 11.61 6.88
N TYR A 211 9.45 11.65 8.05
CA TYR A 211 9.39 12.80 8.95
C TYR A 211 10.09 14.03 8.36
N ALA A 212 11.28 13.86 7.80
CA ALA A 212 12.02 14.94 7.14
C ALA A 212 11.21 15.57 6.00
N TRP A 213 10.53 14.75 5.20
CA TRP A 213 9.62 15.21 4.14
C TRP A 213 8.46 16.03 4.69
N LYS A 214 7.81 15.57 5.78
CA LYS A 214 6.72 16.30 6.42
C LYS A 214 7.18 17.67 6.95
N LEU A 215 8.34 17.73 7.59
CA LEU A 215 8.92 18.98 8.10
C LEU A 215 9.28 19.95 6.97
N PHE A 216 9.88 19.45 5.89
CA PHE A 216 10.20 20.27 4.72
C PHE A 216 8.95 20.87 4.06
N LEU A 217 7.86 20.10 3.98
CA LEU A 217 6.58 20.59 3.47
C LEU A 217 5.89 21.58 4.42
N SER A 218 6.06 21.43 5.73
CA SER A 218 5.55 22.39 6.72
C SER A 218 6.34 23.70 6.76
N GLY A 219 7.65 23.67 6.45
CA GLY A 219 8.53 24.86 6.44
C GLY A 219 8.40 25.71 5.19
N LYS A 220 7.95 25.12 4.06
CA LYS A 220 7.43 25.91 2.95
C LYS A 220 5.98 26.25 3.27
N ASN A 221 5.57 27.51 3.24
CA ASN A 221 4.16 27.94 3.25
C ASN A 221 3.40 27.48 1.98
N ILE A 222 3.63 26.24 1.53
CA ILE A 222 2.76 25.55 0.61
C ILE A 222 1.53 25.24 1.45
N THR A 223 0.45 25.97 1.21
CA THR A 223 -0.89 25.67 1.70
C THR A 223 -1.35 24.36 1.07
N ASN A 224 -0.72 23.26 1.46
CA ASN A 224 -1.00 21.94 0.96
C ASN A 224 -2.23 21.43 1.71
N PRO A 225 -3.33 21.06 1.03
CA PRO A 225 -4.51 20.47 1.67
C PRO A 225 -4.24 19.09 2.29
N LEU A 226 -3.02 18.56 2.14
CA LEU A 226 -2.59 17.21 2.50
C LEU A 226 -2.37 16.95 4.00
N PHE A 227 -2.39 17.99 4.84
CA PHE A 227 -2.33 17.86 6.30
C PHE A 227 -3.29 18.83 6.97
N LYS A 228 -4.58 18.68 6.69
CA LYS A 228 -5.61 19.28 7.54
C LYS A 228 -6.02 18.25 8.57
N THR A 229 -5.62 18.51 9.82
CA THR A 229 -6.28 17.95 10.99
C THR A 229 -7.75 18.33 10.87
N ASP A 230 -8.63 17.33 10.81
CA ASP A 230 -10.07 17.52 10.74
C ASP A 230 -10.51 18.46 11.86
N SER A 231 -10.92 19.66 11.49
CA SER A 231 -11.85 20.47 12.29
C SER A 231 -12.29 21.71 11.54
N GLN A 232 -11.49 22.33 10.66
CA GLN A 232 -11.91 23.56 9.99
C GLN A 232 -11.31 23.75 8.58
N ILE A 233 -12.09 23.41 7.53
CA ILE A 233 -11.87 23.96 6.18
C ILE A 233 -13.15 24.53 5.60
N ILE A 234 -13.16 25.85 5.60
CA ILE A 234 -13.99 26.74 4.80
C ILE A 234 -14.04 26.26 3.33
N ARG A 235 -15.28 26.15 2.81
CA ARG A 235 -15.65 26.07 1.38
C ARG A 235 -14.66 26.85 0.49
N LYS A 236 -13.78 26.15 -0.23
CA LYS A 236 -13.18 26.68 -1.46
C LYS A 236 -13.77 25.88 -2.62
N GLN A 237 -14.35 26.60 -3.58
CA GLN A 237 -14.99 26.05 -4.77
C GLN A 237 -14.05 25.06 -5.47
N ARG A 238 -14.48 23.80 -5.54
CA ARG A 238 -13.82 22.75 -6.31
C ARG A 238 -14.04 23.02 -7.82
N PRO A 239 -13.06 22.74 -8.69
CA PRO A 239 -13.23 22.87 -10.14
C PRO A 239 -14.39 21.98 -10.62
N LYS A 240 -15.15 22.46 -11.61
CA LYS A 240 -16.22 21.71 -12.29
C LYS A 240 -15.58 20.47 -12.93
N ILE A 241 -15.83 19.30 -12.35
CA ILE A 241 -15.58 18.02 -13.00
C ILE A 241 -16.84 17.74 -13.84
N GLU A 242 -16.65 17.55 -15.14
CA GLU A 242 -17.70 17.17 -16.08
C GLU A 242 -18.47 15.95 -15.55
N GLU A 243 -19.79 16.06 -15.54
CA GLU A 243 -20.72 14.98 -15.21
C GLU A 243 -20.53 13.83 -16.21
N SER A 244 -19.83 12.78 -15.77
CA SER A 244 -19.78 11.52 -16.51
C SER A 244 -21.14 10.82 -16.43
N ILE A 245 -21.86 10.71 -17.54
CA ILE A 245 -23.04 9.86 -17.72
C ILE A 245 -22.79 8.98 -18.97
N PRO A 246 -23.20 7.69 -19.04
CA PRO A 246 -24.17 7.00 -18.17
C PRO A 246 -23.57 5.84 -17.37
N GLN A 247 -23.74 5.92 -16.05
CA GLN A 247 -23.92 4.74 -15.20
C GLN A 247 -25.32 4.17 -15.42
N ALA A 248 -25.48 2.86 -15.23
CA ALA A 248 -26.79 2.23 -15.20
C ALA A 248 -27.72 3.04 -14.27
N SER A 249 -28.92 3.35 -14.75
CA SER A 249 -29.92 4.05 -13.96
C SER A 249 -30.20 3.25 -12.69
N PRO A 250 -30.42 3.91 -11.53
CA PRO A 250 -30.76 3.19 -10.31
C PRO A 250 -32.00 2.31 -10.53
N GLU A 251 -31.92 1.06 -10.11
CA GLU A 251 -33.04 0.12 -10.18
C GLU A 251 -33.89 0.26 -8.92
N VAL A 252 -35.22 0.30 -9.09
CA VAL A 252 -36.17 0.40 -7.98
C VAL A 252 -36.95 -0.90 -7.88
N ILE A 253 -36.91 -1.51 -6.70
CA ILE A 253 -37.63 -2.72 -6.35
C ILE A 253 -38.78 -2.32 -5.41
N GLU A 254 -39.99 -2.71 -5.76
CA GLU A 254 -41.18 -2.52 -4.92
C GLU A 254 -41.45 -3.80 -4.12
N GLY A 255 -41.38 -3.71 -2.80
CA GLY A 255 -41.76 -4.76 -1.88
C GLY A 255 -43.19 -4.60 -1.35
N PRO A 256 -43.64 -5.51 -0.47
CA PRO A 256 -44.95 -5.44 0.17
C PRO A 256 -45.13 -4.14 0.99
N ASP A 257 -44.10 -3.78 1.75
CA ASP A 257 -44.08 -2.71 2.75
C ASP A 257 -42.89 -1.73 2.59
N PHE A 258 -42.13 -1.84 1.49
CA PHE A 258 -40.93 -1.04 1.25
C PHE A 258 -40.68 -0.70 -0.21
N TYR A 259 -39.82 0.29 -0.44
CA TYR A 259 -39.08 0.48 -1.70
C TYR A 259 -37.59 0.25 -1.46
N GLU A 260 -36.90 -0.42 -2.38
CA GLU A 260 -35.45 -0.60 -2.33
C GLU A 260 -34.83 -0.11 -3.63
N ILE A 261 -33.82 0.76 -3.51
CA ILE A 261 -33.09 1.30 -4.66
C ILE A 261 -31.70 0.68 -4.69
N ILE A 262 -31.33 0.14 -5.84
CA ILE A 262 -29.99 -0.39 -6.10
C ILE A 262 -29.28 0.56 -7.08
N ALA A 263 -28.15 1.10 -6.64
CA ALA A 263 -27.35 2.00 -7.46
C ALA A 263 -25.88 1.58 -7.47
N GLU A 264 -25.25 1.63 -8.65
CA GLU A 264 -23.81 1.40 -8.80
C GLU A 264 -23.04 2.70 -8.52
N ILE A 265 -22.32 2.74 -7.39
CA ILE A 265 -21.63 3.91 -6.86
C ILE A 265 -20.19 3.52 -6.53
N ARG A 266 -19.27 3.58 -7.50
CA ARG A 266 -17.84 3.25 -7.30
C ARG A 266 -17.03 4.46 -6.83
N GLY A 267 -15.96 4.22 -6.07
CA GLY A 267 -15.08 5.30 -5.59
C GLY A 267 -15.67 6.06 -4.39
N VAL A 268 -16.47 5.35 -3.60
CA VAL A 268 -16.96 5.81 -2.29
C VAL A 268 -16.48 4.81 -1.24
N SER A 269 -16.06 5.31 -0.07
CA SER A 269 -15.38 4.52 0.95
C SER A 269 -16.34 3.76 1.85
N ASP A 270 -17.47 4.40 2.20
CA ASP A 270 -18.49 3.81 3.05
C ASP A 270 -19.89 4.42 2.80
N ALA A 271 -20.91 3.88 3.46
CA ALA A 271 -22.29 4.30 3.28
C ALA A 271 -22.59 5.74 3.77
N THR A 272 -21.79 6.30 4.68
CA THR A 272 -22.02 7.65 5.24
C THR A 272 -21.73 8.76 4.23
N ASP A 273 -20.97 8.45 3.18
CA ASP A 273 -20.68 9.32 2.04
C ASP A 273 -21.83 9.35 1.00
N ILE A 274 -22.88 8.55 1.22
CA ILE A 274 -24.05 8.44 0.35
C ILE A 274 -25.25 9.04 1.08
N HIS A 275 -25.89 10.02 0.43
CA HIS A 275 -27.12 10.63 0.90
C HIS A 275 -28.24 10.38 -0.10
N ALA A 276 -29.38 9.93 0.41
CA ALA A 276 -30.59 9.74 -0.36
C ALA A 276 -31.72 10.56 0.25
N SER A 277 -32.48 11.26 -0.58
CA SER A 277 -33.62 12.06 -0.14
C SER A 277 -34.74 12.02 -1.16
N PHE A 278 -35.97 11.78 -0.69
CA PHE A 278 -37.16 11.86 -1.52
C PHE A 278 -37.49 13.33 -1.86
N GLU A 279 -37.80 13.59 -3.13
CA GLU A 279 -38.22 14.89 -3.65
C GLU A 279 -39.73 14.87 -3.92
N PRO A 280 -40.56 15.49 -3.07
CA PRO A 280 -42.01 15.44 -3.20
C PRO A 280 -42.55 15.98 -4.52
N ASP A 281 -41.88 16.99 -5.07
CA ASP A 281 -42.33 17.68 -6.30
C ASP A 281 -42.14 16.81 -7.56
N THR A 282 -41.17 15.90 -7.54
CA THR A 282 -40.81 15.08 -8.70
C THR A 282 -41.15 13.59 -8.53
N GLY A 283 -41.42 13.15 -7.29
CA GLY A 283 -41.62 11.74 -6.95
C GLY A 283 -40.34 10.89 -7.04
N ASN A 284 -39.18 11.54 -7.20
CA ASN A 284 -37.90 10.85 -7.31
C ASN A 284 -37.18 10.81 -5.97
N VAL A 285 -36.28 9.83 -5.81
CA VAL A 285 -35.25 9.86 -4.78
C VAL A 285 -33.97 10.36 -5.41
N ARG A 286 -33.48 11.50 -4.92
CA ARG A 286 -32.15 12.00 -5.29
C ARG A 286 -31.10 11.28 -4.46
N ILE A 287 -30.12 10.71 -5.13
CA ILE A 287 -28.99 10.00 -4.54
C ILE A 287 -27.73 10.81 -4.85
N ILE A 288 -27.10 11.33 -3.81
CA ILE A 288 -25.85 12.07 -3.88
C ILE A 288 -24.79 11.25 -3.18
N ALA A 289 -23.72 10.89 -3.89
CA ALA A 289 -22.56 10.25 -3.26
C ALA A 289 -21.31 11.07 -3.50
N ARG A 290 -20.45 11.18 -2.48
CA ARG A 290 -19.23 11.99 -2.51
C ARG A 290 -18.02 11.17 -2.07
N GLY A 291 -17.13 10.86 -3.02
CA GLY A 291 -15.85 10.21 -2.73
C GLY A 291 -14.78 10.62 -3.74
N SER A 292 -13.97 9.67 -4.24
CA SER A 292 -13.07 9.86 -5.40
C SER A 292 -13.86 10.34 -6.62
N ARG A 293 -15.12 9.89 -6.71
CA ARG A 293 -16.07 10.25 -7.75
C ARG A 293 -17.33 10.79 -7.08
N ASN A 294 -17.95 11.79 -7.71
CA ASN A 294 -19.21 12.36 -7.24
C ASN A 294 -20.34 11.85 -8.12
N TYR A 295 -21.45 11.52 -7.46
CA TYR A 295 -22.65 11.00 -8.10
C TYR A 295 -23.83 11.90 -7.76
N ASN A 296 -24.68 12.15 -8.74
CA ASN A 296 -25.97 12.80 -8.58
C ASN A 296 -26.97 12.06 -9.48
N MET A 297 -27.64 11.07 -8.89
CA MET A 297 -28.55 10.18 -9.60
C MET A 297 -29.98 10.44 -9.14
N LEU A 298 -30.94 10.16 -10.01
CA LEU A 298 -32.36 10.18 -9.70
C LEU A 298 -32.92 8.78 -9.89
N ALA A 299 -33.58 8.27 -8.87
CA ALA A 299 -34.34 7.03 -8.92
C ALA A 299 -35.83 7.37 -8.89
N LYS A 300 -36.58 6.92 -9.90
CA LYS A 300 -38.01 7.21 -10.01
C LYS A 300 -38.81 6.15 -9.26
N LEU A 301 -39.53 6.55 -8.23
CA LEU A 301 -40.42 5.65 -7.50
C LEU A 301 -41.76 5.46 -8.23
N PRO A 302 -42.51 4.38 -7.92
CA PRO A 302 -43.88 4.22 -8.39
C PRO A 302 -44.77 5.40 -7.97
N THR A 303 -45.77 5.72 -8.79
CA THR A 303 -46.72 6.83 -8.53
C THR A 303 -47.57 6.63 -7.28
N THR A 304 -47.56 5.42 -6.71
CA THR A 304 -48.21 5.04 -5.45
C THR A 304 -47.41 5.43 -4.21
N ALA A 305 -46.15 5.85 -4.34
CA ALA A 305 -45.31 6.23 -3.20
C ALA A 305 -45.78 7.54 -2.55
N VAL A 306 -46.04 7.51 -1.25
CA VAL A 306 -46.54 8.68 -0.48
C VAL A 306 -45.51 9.08 0.56
N LYS A 307 -44.63 10.03 0.22
CA LYS A 307 -43.59 10.57 1.13
C LYS A 307 -42.72 9.48 1.81
N PRO A 308 -42.10 8.58 1.02
CA PRO A 308 -41.21 7.56 1.56
C PRO A 308 -40.01 8.19 2.28
N THR A 309 -39.63 7.60 3.42
CA THR A 309 -38.45 8.01 4.21
C THR A 309 -37.36 6.96 4.12
N VAL A 310 -36.10 7.38 4.05
CA VAL A 310 -34.95 6.47 4.00
C VAL A 310 -34.76 5.83 5.37
N GLU A 311 -34.82 4.50 5.44
CA GLU A 311 -34.61 3.72 6.66
C GLU A 311 -33.12 3.46 6.90
N TYR A 312 -32.42 2.96 5.86
CA TYR A 312 -30.99 2.72 5.91
C TYR A 312 -30.36 2.76 4.52
N ILE A 313 -29.04 2.95 4.51
CA ILE A 313 -28.19 2.83 3.32
C ILE A 313 -27.12 1.79 3.65
N HIS A 314 -27.08 0.72 2.86
CA HIS A 314 -26.03 -0.29 2.93
C HIS A 314 -25.16 -0.20 1.68
N TYR A 315 -23.84 -0.20 1.86
CA TYR A 315 -22.90 -0.06 0.76
C TYR A 315 -21.83 -1.13 0.83
N LEU A 316 -21.67 -1.88 -0.26
CA LEU A 316 -20.67 -2.93 -0.36
C LEU A 316 -20.16 -3.04 -1.80
N ASN A 317 -18.84 -3.00 -1.97
CA ASN A 317 -18.15 -3.24 -3.24
C ASN A 317 -18.67 -2.41 -4.44
N GLY A 318 -18.95 -1.12 -4.22
CA GLY A 318 -19.41 -0.23 -5.28
C GLY A 318 -20.92 -0.30 -5.56
N ILE A 319 -21.69 -1.04 -4.74
CA ILE A 319 -23.15 -1.14 -4.86
C ILE A 319 -23.79 -0.57 -3.60
N ALA A 320 -24.68 0.39 -3.77
CA ALA A 320 -25.51 0.96 -2.72
C ALA A 320 -26.91 0.36 -2.77
N ARG A 321 -27.41 -0.10 -1.63
CA ARG A 321 -28.80 -0.49 -1.39
C ARG A 321 -29.43 0.51 -0.44
N ILE A 322 -30.47 1.18 -0.89
CA ILE A 322 -31.14 2.26 -0.17
C ILE A 322 -32.57 1.81 0.10
N ARG A 323 -32.90 1.61 1.37
CA ARG A 323 -34.21 1.16 1.81
C ARG A 323 -35.08 2.35 2.16
N LEU A 324 -36.32 2.36 1.69
CA LEU A 324 -37.32 3.37 2.04
C LEU A 324 -38.62 2.73 2.52
N THR A 325 -39.32 3.46 3.38
CA THR A 325 -40.70 3.15 3.77
C THR A 325 -41.63 3.30 2.57
N LYS A 326 -42.73 2.52 2.55
CA LYS A 326 -43.75 2.59 1.50
C LYS A 326 -44.85 3.59 1.79
#